data_AF-A0A0M0JCX3-F1
#
_entry.id   AF-A0A0M0JCX3-F1
#
_cell.length_a   1.000
_cell.length_b   1.000
_cell.length_c   1.000
_cell.angle_alpha   90.00
_cell.angle_beta   90.00
_cell.angle_gamma   90.00
#
_symmetry.space_group_name_H-M   'P 1'
#
loop_
_entity.id
_entity.type
_entity.pdbx_description
1 polymer ?
#
loop_
_entity_poly.entity_id
_entity_poly.type
_entity_poly.pdbx_seq_one_letter_code
_entity_poly.pdbx_strand_id
1 'polypeptide(L)'
;MFSALLRSSLPRAAAVATAGAFFAGGVASCMRIEEEVKLDYKDVLLRPKRSTLRSRSEVSLDRTFHFRHSKRSWTGTPMIVANMDTVGTFTMATEMAKHHCIVAIHKHYTVDEWKQFAAEQPQAVPYVAVSAGTSANDMSKLDAILSTCPGVTFICLDVANGYSEFFVSAVKTVREKWPQHTIIAGNVVTNEMTEELIMHGADIVKVGIGPGSVCTTRKQTGVGYPQLSAVIECADAAHGLGGYVCADGGITCPGDAAKAFGGGSDFIMMGGIWAGCDEAAGAIVERNGQKFKQFYGMSSNTAMKKHAGGVAEYRSSEGKTVEVPYKGPAAAIVLDLLGGLRSACTYIGAATLEEVPRRTTFIRVTQQLNQVFGSHDLGKA
;
A
#
# COMPACT_ATOMS: atom_id res chain seq x y z
N MET A 1 -47.69 -26.71 -41.86
CA MET A 1 -48.53 -25.82 -42.70
C MET A 1 -48.16 -24.39 -42.34
N PHE A 2 -47.15 -23.80 -43.00
CA PHE A 2 -47.20 -23.01 -44.24
C PHE A 2 -47.87 -21.63 -44.11
N SER A 3 -47.18 -20.65 -44.70
CA SER A 3 -47.52 -19.23 -44.98
C SER A 3 -47.10 -18.24 -43.89
N ALA A 4 -46.04 -17.43 -43.96
CA ALA A 4 -45.37 -16.66 -45.03
C ALA A 4 -45.93 -15.24 -45.28
N LEU A 5 -45.00 -14.28 -45.13
CA LEU A 5 -44.80 -13.00 -45.85
C LEU A 5 -45.69 -11.76 -45.61
N LEU A 6 -45.04 -10.68 -45.15
CA LEU A 6 -44.89 -9.35 -45.81
C LEU A 6 -44.11 -8.41 -44.88
N ARG A 7 -42.77 -8.36 -44.92
CA ARG A 7 -41.93 -7.33 -45.59
C ARG A 7 -42.52 -5.92 -45.68
N SER A 8 -41.96 -4.98 -44.94
CA SER A 8 -41.76 -3.61 -45.41
C SER A 8 -40.35 -3.13 -45.05
N SER A 9 -39.71 -2.51 -46.03
CA SER A 9 -38.30 -2.19 -46.15
C SER A 9 -38.10 -0.68 -46.09
N LEU A 10 -37.19 -0.22 -45.22
CA LEU A 10 -36.60 1.12 -45.30
C LEU A 10 -35.08 0.99 -45.50
N PRO A 11 -34.47 1.83 -46.35
CA PRO A 11 -33.18 1.52 -46.97
C PRO A 11 -31.97 1.81 -46.07
N ARG A 12 -31.02 0.87 -46.05
CA ARG A 12 -29.63 1.11 -45.61
C ARG A 12 -28.88 1.84 -46.72
N ALA A 13 -28.40 3.04 -46.42
CA ALA A 13 -27.47 3.76 -47.28
C ALA A 13 -26.13 3.00 -47.33
N ALA A 14 -25.72 2.60 -48.53
CA ALA A 14 -24.39 2.10 -48.81
C ALA A 14 -23.46 3.30 -49.02
N ALA A 15 -22.49 3.49 -48.13
CA ALA A 15 -21.39 4.40 -48.35
C ALA A 15 -20.20 3.60 -48.87
N VAL A 16 -19.87 3.86 -50.14
CA VAL A 16 -18.71 3.36 -50.88
C VAL A 16 -17.45 3.88 -50.20
N ALA A 17 -16.55 2.98 -49.80
CA ALA A 17 -15.22 3.33 -49.32
C ALA A 17 -14.32 3.65 -50.53
N THR A 18 -14.00 4.92 -50.73
CA THR A 18 -12.88 5.36 -51.56
C THR A 18 -11.64 5.54 -50.69
N ALA A 19 -10.61 4.75 -50.99
CA ALA A 19 -9.28 4.89 -50.42
C ALA A 19 -8.53 6.07 -51.07
N GLY A 20 -7.80 6.82 -50.25
CA GLY A 20 -6.64 7.59 -50.67
C GLY A 20 -6.84 9.08 -50.85
N ALA A 21 -6.47 9.86 -49.82
CA ALA A 21 -5.81 11.15 -50.00
C ALA A 21 -5.03 11.50 -48.73
N PHE A 22 -3.72 11.59 -48.89
CA PHE A 22 -2.79 12.23 -47.97
C PHE A 22 -3.34 13.60 -47.52
N PHE A 23 -3.47 13.79 -46.21
CA PHE A 23 -3.35 15.11 -45.61
C PHE A 23 -2.24 15.05 -44.58
N ALA A 24 -1.15 15.74 -44.90
CA ALA A 24 -0.22 16.27 -43.92
C ALA A 24 -0.99 17.24 -43.02
N GLY A 25 -1.57 16.71 -41.93
CA GLY A 25 -2.23 17.49 -40.89
C GLY A 25 -1.37 17.40 -39.64
N GLY A 26 -0.75 18.51 -39.26
CA GLY A 26 -0.01 18.61 -38.01
C GLY A 26 -0.87 18.15 -36.84
N VAL A 27 -0.38 17.16 -36.10
CA VAL A 27 -1.01 16.75 -34.85
C VAL A 27 -0.78 17.90 -33.87
N ALA A 28 -1.74 18.81 -33.78
CA ALA A 28 -1.85 19.66 -32.62
C ALA A 28 -2.10 18.72 -31.45
N SER A 29 -1.03 18.40 -30.73
CA SER A 29 -1.03 17.70 -29.46
C SER A 29 -1.98 18.43 -28.52
N CYS A 30 -3.21 17.92 -28.39
CA CYS A 30 -4.16 18.43 -27.41
C CYS A 30 -3.67 17.96 -26.04
N MET A 31 -3.25 18.91 -25.21
CA MET A 31 -2.97 18.64 -23.79
C MET A 31 -4.22 18.03 -23.17
N ARG A 32 -4.11 16.79 -22.64
CA ARG A 32 -5.19 16.13 -21.92
C ARG A 32 -5.13 16.53 -20.46
N ILE A 33 -6.22 17.10 -19.94
CA ILE A 33 -6.41 17.42 -18.52
C ILE A 33 -7.54 16.53 -18.01
N GLU A 34 -7.31 15.84 -16.89
CA GLU A 34 -8.36 15.12 -16.18
C GLU A 34 -9.11 16.09 -15.26
N GLU A 35 -10.40 16.28 -15.51
CA GLU A 35 -11.26 17.21 -14.75
C GLU A 35 -12.00 16.54 -13.58
N GLU A 36 -11.96 15.20 -13.50
CA GLU A 36 -12.58 14.47 -12.40
C GLU A 36 -11.87 14.76 -11.08
N VAL A 37 -12.66 15.05 -10.03
CA VAL A 37 -12.10 15.28 -8.70
C VAL A 37 -11.58 13.98 -8.10
N LYS A 38 -10.26 13.86 -7.99
CA LYS A 38 -9.59 12.80 -7.23
C LYS A 38 -9.51 13.18 -5.74
N LEU A 39 -9.71 12.19 -4.86
CA LEU A 39 -9.92 12.36 -3.43
C LEU A 39 -8.85 11.63 -2.61
N ASP A 40 -8.50 12.20 -1.48
CA ASP A 40 -7.67 11.59 -0.44
C ASP A 40 -8.55 11.15 0.75
N TYR A 41 -7.97 10.45 1.73
CA TYR A 41 -8.71 9.99 2.91
C TYR A 41 -9.34 11.13 3.70
N LYS A 42 -8.76 12.33 3.62
CA LYS A 42 -9.26 13.53 4.31
C LYS A 42 -10.55 14.11 3.69
N ASP A 43 -10.84 13.77 2.44
CA ASP A 43 -11.90 14.40 1.66
C ASP A 43 -13.25 13.66 1.79
N VAL A 44 -13.28 12.55 2.53
CA VAL A 44 -14.48 11.72 2.69
C VAL A 44 -14.70 11.21 4.11
N LEU A 45 -15.94 10.80 4.39
CA LEU A 45 -16.34 9.99 5.54
C LEU A 45 -17.10 8.73 5.08
N LEU A 46 -17.12 7.70 5.92
CA LEU A 46 -17.96 6.51 5.71
C LEU A 46 -19.39 6.82 6.16
N ARG A 47 -20.37 6.62 5.28
CA ARG A 47 -21.79 6.73 5.63
C ARG A 47 -22.18 5.56 6.56
N PRO A 48 -22.73 5.83 7.76
CA PRO A 48 -23.24 4.77 8.63
C PRO A 48 -24.33 3.96 7.94
N LYS A 49 -24.40 2.66 8.26
CA LYS A 49 -25.43 1.74 7.79
C LYS A 49 -26.02 0.98 8.98
N ARG A 50 -27.22 0.42 8.79
CA ARG A 50 -27.84 -0.41 9.81
C ARG A 50 -26.93 -1.60 10.13
N SER A 51 -26.66 -1.79 11.42
CA SER A 51 -25.85 -2.90 11.95
C SER A 51 -26.70 -3.78 12.84
N THR A 52 -26.45 -5.09 12.80
CA THR A 52 -27.05 -6.09 13.70
C THR A 52 -26.09 -6.52 14.81
N LEU A 53 -24.84 -6.06 14.77
CA LEU A 53 -23.80 -6.37 15.75
C LEU A 53 -24.12 -5.67 17.07
N ARG A 54 -24.00 -6.39 18.19
CA ARG A 54 -24.25 -5.82 19.52
C ARG A 54 -22.99 -5.26 20.16
N SER A 55 -21.83 -5.80 19.78
CA SER A 55 -20.52 -5.41 20.28
C SER A 55 -19.48 -5.32 19.17
N ARG A 56 -18.49 -4.43 19.36
CA ARG A 56 -17.29 -4.36 18.52
C ARG A 56 -16.47 -5.65 18.57
N SER A 57 -16.57 -6.42 19.66
CA SER A 57 -15.87 -7.70 19.80
C SER A 57 -16.38 -8.80 18.86
N GLU A 58 -17.56 -8.63 18.26
CA GLU A 58 -18.11 -9.56 17.27
C GLU A 58 -17.44 -9.39 15.89
N VAL A 59 -16.66 -8.32 15.69
CA VAL A 59 -15.99 -8.05 14.41
C VAL A 59 -14.69 -8.84 14.30
N SER A 60 -14.58 -9.67 13.27
CA SER A 60 -13.31 -10.31 12.87
C SER A 60 -12.51 -9.39 11.95
N LEU A 61 -11.26 -9.11 12.32
CA LEU A 61 -10.34 -8.34 11.48
C LEU A 61 -9.38 -9.22 10.67
N ASP A 62 -9.20 -10.47 11.09
CA ASP A 62 -8.42 -11.43 10.30
C ASP A 62 -9.19 -11.79 9.04
N ARG A 63 -8.46 -11.84 7.92
CA ARG A 63 -8.95 -12.25 6.60
C ARG A 63 -8.11 -13.41 6.09
N THR A 64 -8.73 -14.29 5.32
CA THR A 64 -8.03 -15.37 4.59
C THR A 64 -7.90 -14.99 3.12
N PHE A 65 -6.67 -14.88 2.64
CA PHE A 65 -6.35 -14.56 1.25
C PHE A 65 -5.90 -15.81 0.51
N HIS A 66 -6.24 -15.88 -0.78
CA HIS A 66 -5.80 -16.95 -1.69
C HIS A 66 -5.06 -16.30 -2.86
N PHE A 67 -3.75 -16.45 -2.88
CA PHE A 67 -2.91 -15.71 -3.82
C PHE A 67 -2.85 -16.37 -5.19
N ARG A 68 -3.08 -15.57 -6.24
CA ARG A 68 -3.19 -16.01 -7.62
C ARG A 68 -1.98 -16.79 -8.10
N HIS A 69 -0.77 -16.27 -7.86
CA HIS A 69 0.45 -16.82 -8.45
C HIS A 69 1.17 -17.76 -7.51
N SER A 70 1.30 -17.37 -6.24
CA SER A 70 1.96 -18.23 -5.25
C SER A 70 1.16 -19.49 -4.90
N LYS A 71 -0.15 -19.48 -5.18
CA LYS A 71 -1.13 -20.53 -4.82
C LYS A 71 -1.25 -20.77 -3.32
N ARG A 72 -0.62 -19.92 -2.50
CA ARG A 72 -0.68 -20.02 -1.04
C ARG A 72 -1.98 -19.39 -0.53
N SER A 73 -2.42 -19.89 0.61
CA SER A 73 -3.36 -19.19 1.47
C SER A 73 -2.63 -18.58 2.65
N TRP A 74 -3.06 -17.40 3.08
CA TRP A 74 -2.58 -16.76 4.30
C TRP A 74 -3.75 -16.16 5.07
N THR A 75 -3.74 -16.33 6.39
CA THR A 75 -4.72 -15.76 7.29
C THR A 75 -4.02 -14.85 8.29
N GLY A 76 -4.54 -13.63 8.44
CA GLY A 76 -4.08 -12.70 9.45
C GLY A 76 -4.73 -11.33 9.29
N THR A 77 -4.28 -10.38 10.08
CA THR A 77 -4.76 -9.00 10.01
C THR A 77 -4.00 -8.31 8.88
N PRO A 78 -4.67 -7.80 7.83
CA PRO A 78 -4.02 -7.31 6.62
C PRO A 78 -3.47 -5.89 6.80
N MET A 79 -2.55 -5.75 7.75
CA MET A 79 -1.82 -4.54 8.07
C MET A 79 -0.33 -4.82 7.94
N ILE A 80 0.38 -3.94 7.24
CA ILE A 80 1.79 -4.07 6.93
C ILE A 80 2.56 -2.88 7.50
N VAL A 81 3.64 -3.12 8.23
CA VAL A 81 4.61 -2.07 8.56
C VAL A 81 5.54 -1.84 7.37
N ALA A 82 5.74 -0.58 7.00
CA ALA A 82 6.53 -0.19 5.83
C ALA A 82 8.02 -0.58 5.96
N ASN A 83 8.63 -0.90 4.83
CA ASN A 83 10.02 -1.33 4.65
C ASN A 83 11.07 -0.22 4.77
N MET A 84 10.90 0.67 5.74
CA MET A 84 11.81 1.77 6.01
C MET A 84 12.78 1.36 7.13
N ASP A 85 14.04 1.76 7.05
CA ASP A 85 15.06 1.35 8.02
C ASP A 85 14.79 1.81 9.46
N THR A 86 13.94 2.81 9.64
CA THR A 86 13.50 3.26 10.96
C THR A 86 12.31 2.47 11.52
N VAL A 87 11.54 1.72 10.72
CA VAL A 87 10.31 1.06 11.21
C VAL A 87 10.17 -0.42 10.83
N GLY A 88 10.64 -0.84 9.66
CA GLY A 88 10.60 -2.23 9.18
C GLY A 88 11.71 -3.08 9.79
N THR A 89 11.76 -3.13 11.12
CA THR A 89 12.81 -3.77 11.92
C THR A 89 12.38 -5.17 12.38
N PHE A 90 13.35 -6.01 12.78
CA PHE A 90 13.05 -7.31 13.39
C PHE A 90 12.32 -7.19 14.74
N THR A 91 12.66 -6.18 15.55
CA THR A 91 11.97 -5.90 16.81
C THR A 91 10.50 -5.56 16.57
N MET A 92 10.20 -4.76 15.54
CA MET A 92 8.84 -4.47 15.13
C MET A 92 8.14 -5.75 14.65
N ALA A 93 8.80 -6.60 13.86
CA ALA A 93 8.23 -7.86 13.40
C ALA A 93 7.81 -8.79 14.55
N THR A 94 8.64 -8.91 15.59
CA THR A 94 8.30 -9.70 16.78
C THR A 94 7.04 -9.18 17.48
N GLU A 95 6.87 -7.85 17.58
CA GLU A 95 5.68 -7.26 18.20
C GLU A 95 4.43 -7.43 17.32
N MET A 96 4.53 -7.08 16.04
CA MET A 96 3.39 -7.10 15.11
C MET A 96 2.89 -8.52 14.82
N ALA A 97 3.76 -9.53 14.88
CA ALA A 97 3.38 -10.93 14.74
C ALA A 97 2.37 -11.40 15.81
N LYS A 98 2.41 -10.82 17.02
CA LYS A 98 1.43 -11.11 18.08
C LYS A 98 0.00 -10.70 17.70
N HIS A 99 -0.13 -9.84 16.70
CA HIS A 99 -1.38 -9.33 16.16
C HIS A 99 -1.64 -9.81 14.72
N HIS A 100 -0.91 -10.83 14.26
CA HIS A 100 -1.00 -11.40 12.91
C HIS A 100 -0.79 -10.36 11.79
N CYS A 101 -0.01 -9.31 12.08
CA CYS A 101 0.29 -8.23 11.14
C CYS A 101 1.66 -8.45 10.50
N ILE A 102 1.79 -8.06 9.24
CA ILE A 102 3.02 -8.26 8.47
C ILE A 102 3.99 -7.10 8.73
N VAL A 103 5.29 -7.38 8.73
CA VAL A 103 6.33 -6.34 8.62
C VAL A 103 7.13 -6.57 7.35
N ALA A 104 7.11 -5.58 6.46
CA ALA A 104 8.07 -5.56 5.36
C ALA A 104 9.41 -5.10 5.95
N ILE A 105 10.38 -6.01 6.02
CA ILE A 105 11.67 -5.74 6.64
C ILE A 105 12.53 -4.93 5.67
N HIS A 106 13.18 -3.87 6.16
CA HIS A 106 14.05 -3.05 5.32
C HIS A 106 15.23 -3.87 4.75
N LYS A 107 15.73 -3.49 3.57
CA LYS A 107 16.71 -4.32 2.83
C LYS A 107 18.16 -4.28 3.34
N HIS A 108 18.41 -3.68 4.51
CA HIS A 108 19.77 -3.39 4.97
C HIS A 108 20.36 -4.45 5.92
N TYR A 109 19.54 -5.26 6.60
CA TYR A 109 20.04 -6.39 7.40
C TYR A 109 20.75 -7.44 6.54
N THR A 110 21.85 -7.99 7.04
CA THR A 110 22.65 -9.06 6.44
C THR A 110 21.92 -10.39 6.45
N VAL A 111 22.40 -11.35 5.65
CA VAL A 111 21.83 -12.71 5.61
C VAL A 111 21.97 -13.39 6.97
N ASP A 112 23.07 -13.19 7.69
CA ASP A 112 23.28 -13.80 9.00
C ASP A 112 22.35 -13.21 10.08
N GLU A 113 22.08 -11.90 10.06
CA GLU A 113 21.07 -11.30 10.93
C GLU A 113 19.66 -11.88 10.66
N TRP A 114 19.32 -12.16 9.40
CA TRP A 114 18.09 -12.87 9.06
C TRP A 114 18.05 -14.29 9.63
N LYS A 115 19.15 -15.05 9.54
CA LYS A 115 19.25 -16.39 10.14
C LYS A 115 19.07 -16.34 11.65
N GLN A 116 19.74 -15.39 12.30
CA GLN A 116 19.64 -15.20 13.74
C GLN A 116 18.21 -14.85 14.14
N PHE A 117 17.57 -13.89 13.47
CA PHE A 117 16.17 -13.54 13.70
C PHE A 117 15.25 -14.74 13.53
N ALA A 118 15.40 -15.51 12.46
CA ALA A 118 14.56 -16.68 12.21
C ALA A 118 14.74 -17.78 13.27
N ALA A 119 15.94 -17.93 13.82
CA ALA A 119 16.22 -18.88 14.89
C ALA A 119 15.68 -18.41 16.26
N GLU A 120 15.81 -17.12 16.57
CA GLU A 120 15.39 -16.54 17.85
C GLU A 120 13.89 -16.25 17.92
N GLN A 121 13.26 -15.94 16.77
CA GLN A 121 11.87 -15.47 16.68
C GLN A 121 11.06 -16.26 15.63
N PRO A 122 11.03 -17.61 15.68
CA PRO A 122 10.39 -18.44 14.65
C PRO A 122 8.90 -18.14 14.46
N GLN A 123 8.19 -17.68 15.50
CA GLN A 123 6.78 -17.29 15.43
C GLN A 123 6.52 -16.02 14.60
N ALA A 124 7.53 -15.15 14.44
CA ALA A 124 7.41 -13.92 13.66
C ALA A 124 7.71 -14.14 12.16
N VAL A 125 8.44 -15.21 11.82
CA VAL A 125 8.87 -15.54 10.46
C VAL A 125 7.72 -15.64 9.43
N PRO A 126 6.54 -16.19 9.74
CA PRO A 126 5.41 -16.19 8.80
C PRO A 126 4.81 -14.81 8.50
N TYR A 127 5.16 -13.80 9.30
CA TYR A 127 4.62 -12.44 9.25
C TYR A 127 5.65 -11.41 8.81
N VAL A 128 6.74 -11.83 8.16
CA VAL A 128 7.72 -10.91 7.58
C VAL A 128 7.77 -11.03 6.06
N ALA A 129 8.03 -9.91 5.40
CA ALA A 129 8.36 -9.86 3.98
C ALA A 129 9.80 -9.38 3.80
N VAL A 130 10.58 -10.08 2.97
CA VAL A 130 11.93 -9.63 2.59
C VAL A 130 11.79 -8.54 1.55
N SER A 131 12.34 -7.35 1.81
CA SER A 131 12.30 -6.26 0.84
C SER A 131 13.52 -6.24 -0.07
N ALA A 132 13.33 -5.93 -1.35
CA ALA A 132 14.39 -5.77 -2.33
C ALA A 132 14.04 -4.69 -3.37
N GLY A 133 15.09 -4.08 -3.95
CA GLY A 133 14.96 -3.28 -5.16
C GLY A 133 15.18 -4.15 -6.41
N THR A 134 15.67 -3.54 -7.50
CA THR A 134 15.92 -4.24 -8.77
C THR A 134 17.40 -4.44 -9.09
N SER A 135 18.31 -3.99 -8.22
CA SER A 135 19.74 -4.13 -8.48
C SER A 135 20.18 -5.59 -8.38
N ALA A 136 21.24 -5.97 -9.11
CA ALA A 136 21.80 -7.32 -9.06
C ALA A 136 22.18 -7.75 -7.62
N ASN A 137 22.71 -6.81 -6.84
CA ASN A 137 23.05 -7.03 -5.43
C ASN A 137 21.81 -7.26 -4.56
N ASP A 138 20.74 -6.47 -4.76
CA ASP A 138 19.48 -6.68 -4.05
C ASP A 138 18.90 -8.07 -4.39
N MET A 139 18.94 -8.50 -5.65
CA MET A 139 18.45 -9.81 -6.07
C MET A 139 19.27 -10.97 -5.49
N SER A 140 20.59 -10.89 -5.54
CA SER A 140 21.46 -11.93 -4.95
C SER A 140 21.26 -12.04 -3.43
N LYS A 141 21.05 -10.90 -2.75
CA LYS A 141 20.77 -10.88 -1.31
C LYS A 141 19.40 -11.45 -0.98
N LEU A 142 18.37 -11.12 -1.76
CA LEU A 142 17.03 -11.71 -1.66
C LEU A 142 17.12 -13.23 -1.75
N ASP A 143 17.84 -13.75 -2.75
CA ASP A 143 18.00 -15.18 -2.96
C ASP A 143 18.68 -15.87 -1.75
N ALA A 144 19.73 -15.26 -1.21
CA ALA A 144 20.45 -15.81 -0.07
C ALA A 144 19.59 -15.84 1.21
N ILE A 145 18.79 -14.79 1.44
CA ILE A 145 17.87 -14.72 2.59
C ILE A 145 16.79 -15.80 2.47
N LEU A 146 16.08 -15.86 1.33
CA LEU A 146 14.99 -16.82 1.14
C LEU A 146 15.49 -18.27 1.17
N SER A 147 16.68 -18.53 0.61
CA SER A 147 17.29 -19.87 0.65
C SER A 147 17.64 -20.32 2.07
N THR A 148 17.96 -19.38 2.97
CA THR A 148 18.33 -19.75 4.35
C THR A 148 17.16 -19.65 5.35
N CYS A 149 16.12 -18.89 5.02
CA CYS A 149 14.96 -18.67 5.88
C CYS A 149 13.68 -19.18 5.21
N PRO A 150 13.50 -20.50 5.07
CA PRO A 150 12.39 -21.09 4.29
C PRO A 150 10.99 -20.79 4.85
N GLY A 151 10.88 -20.32 6.10
CA GLY A 151 9.63 -19.89 6.69
C GLY A 151 9.14 -18.52 6.18
N VAL A 152 10.02 -17.74 5.54
CA VAL A 152 9.65 -16.43 4.99
C VAL A 152 8.97 -16.63 3.65
N THR A 153 7.69 -16.26 3.57
CA THR A 153 6.85 -16.57 2.41
C THR A 153 6.45 -15.34 1.60
N PHE A 154 6.75 -14.13 2.09
CA PHE A 154 6.46 -12.88 1.43
C PHE A 154 7.73 -12.20 0.91
N ILE A 155 7.64 -11.63 -0.28
CA ILE A 155 8.66 -10.79 -0.91
C ILE A 155 8.04 -9.42 -1.15
N CYS A 156 8.76 -8.34 -0.82
CA CYS A 156 8.36 -6.96 -1.10
C CYS A 156 9.34 -6.33 -2.09
N LEU A 157 8.96 -6.27 -3.37
CA LEU A 157 9.72 -5.55 -4.40
C LEU A 157 9.28 -4.10 -4.41
N ASP A 158 10.19 -3.21 -4.01
CA ASP A 158 9.89 -1.80 -3.78
C ASP A 158 10.86 -0.89 -4.55
N VAL A 159 10.29 -0.06 -5.43
CA VAL A 159 10.99 0.95 -6.20
C VAL A 159 10.22 2.27 -6.20
N ALA A 160 10.94 3.37 -6.36
CA ALA A 160 10.33 4.70 -6.44
C ALA A 160 9.43 4.87 -7.68
N ASN A 161 9.79 4.24 -8.80
CA ASN A 161 9.04 4.31 -10.05
C ASN A 161 8.65 2.90 -10.53
N GLY A 162 7.44 2.45 -10.16
CA GLY A 162 6.89 1.17 -10.58
C GLY A 162 6.50 1.11 -12.06
N TYR A 163 6.50 2.24 -12.79
CA TYR A 163 6.14 2.33 -14.20
C TYR A 163 7.30 2.00 -15.16
N SER A 164 8.45 1.60 -14.60
CA SER A 164 9.61 1.19 -15.40
C SER A 164 9.44 -0.23 -15.92
N GLU A 165 9.70 -0.45 -17.22
CA GLU A 165 9.72 -1.79 -17.83
C GLU A 165 10.73 -2.74 -17.13
N PHE A 166 11.86 -2.20 -16.67
CA PHE A 166 12.82 -2.95 -15.86
C PHE A 166 12.22 -3.50 -14.55
N PHE A 167 11.25 -2.79 -13.95
CA PHE A 167 10.59 -3.25 -12.73
C PHE A 167 9.65 -4.41 -13.01
N VAL A 168 8.85 -4.32 -14.08
CA VAL A 168 7.99 -5.44 -14.54
C VAL A 168 8.83 -6.68 -14.84
N SER A 169 9.95 -6.50 -15.55
CA SER A 169 10.90 -7.58 -15.85
C SER A 169 11.46 -8.21 -14.57
N ALA A 170 11.82 -7.39 -13.57
CA ALA A 170 12.30 -7.87 -12.28
C ALA A 170 11.23 -8.68 -11.51
N VAL A 171 9.97 -8.24 -11.50
CA VAL A 171 8.85 -8.97 -10.89
C VAL A 171 8.70 -10.36 -11.55
N LYS A 172 8.74 -10.41 -12.88
CA LYS A 172 8.68 -11.67 -13.64
C LYS A 172 9.82 -12.61 -13.28
N THR A 173 11.06 -12.12 -13.27
CA THR A 173 12.24 -12.92 -12.90
C THR A 173 12.15 -13.46 -11.48
N VAL A 174 11.71 -12.64 -10.51
CA VAL A 174 11.53 -13.08 -9.13
C VAL A 174 10.42 -14.13 -9.03
N ARG A 175 9.30 -13.97 -9.74
CA ARG A 175 8.24 -14.99 -9.80
C ARG A 175 8.74 -16.32 -10.37
N GLU A 176 9.47 -16.30 -11.48
CA GLU A 176 10.01 -17.51 -12.11
C GLU A 176 10.95 -18.27 -11.16
N LYS A 177 11.77 -17.55 -10.39
CA LYS A 177 12.72 -18.13 -9.45
C LYS A 177 12.08 -18.60 -8.14
N TRP A 178 11.10 -17.86 -7.64
CA TRP A 178 10.43 -18.09 -6.35
C TRP A 178 8.92 -18.32 -6.54
N PRO A 179 8.50 -19.39 -7.25
CA PRO A 179 7.13 -19.57 -7.71
C PRO A 179 6.10 -19.70 -6.58
N GLN A 180 6.52 -20.17 -5.41
CA GLN A 180 5.66 -20.36 -4.24
C GLN A 180 5.64 -19.17 -3.28
N HIS A 181 6.39 -18.10 -3.52
CA HIS A 181 6.40 -16.93 -2.63
C HIS A 181 5.30 -15.95 -3.02
N THR A 182 4.69 -15.31 -2.04
CA THR A 182 3.72 -14.23 -2.28
C THR A 182 4.47 -12.93 -2.55
N ILE A 183 4.26 -12.34 -3.72
CA ILE A 183 4.99 -11.14 -4.15
C ILE A 183 4.12 -9.90 -3.97
N ILE A 184 4.61 -8.97 -3.15
CA ILE A 184 4.14 -7.58 -3.04
C ILE A 184 5.03 -6.74 -3.95
N ALA A 185 4.46 -5.98 -4.88
CA ALA A 185 5.23 -5.16 -5.84
C ALA A 185 4.66 -3.74 -6.00
N GLY A 186 5.52 -2.73 -5.96
CA GLY A 186 5.14 -1.35 -6.28
C GLY A 186 6.30 -0.33 -6.17
N ASN A 187 6.02 0.98 -6.23
CA ASN A 187 4.68 1.60 -6.12
C ASN A 187 4.09 2.08 -7.44
N VAL A 188 2.75 1.98 -7.55
CA VAL A 188 1.95 2.43 -8.69
C VAL A 188 0.67 3.13 -8.20
N VAL A 189 -0.06 3.80 -9.09
CA VAL A 189 -1.30 4.54 -8.75
C VAL A 189 -2.39 4.47 -9.82
N THR A 190 -2.19 3.70 -10.90
CA THR A 190 -3.17 3.56 -11.99
C THR A 190 -3.56 2.10 -12.20
N ASN A 191 -4.74 1.90 -12.78
CA ASN A 191 -5.29 0.60 -13.16
C ASN A 191 -4.36 -0.15 -14.11
N GLU A 192 -3.87 0.48 -15.19
CA GLU A 192 -3.08 -0.23 -16.21
C GLU A 192 -1.80 -0.82 -15.62
N MET A 193 -1.10 -0.04 -14.79
CA MET A 193 0.14 -0.51 -14.18
C MET A 193 -0.11 -1.56 -13.08
N THR A 194 -1.28 -1.51 -12.45
CA THR A 194 -1.72 -2.55 -11.51
C THR A 194 -1.96 -3.87 -12.22
N GLU A 195 -2.66 -3.83 -13.36
CA GLU A 195 -2.89 -5.00 -14.21
C GLU A 195 -1.58 -5.59 -14.71
N GLU A 196 -0.67 -4.73 -15.19
CA GLU A 196 0.63 -5.13 -15.72
C GLU A 196 1.46 -5.90 -14.68
N LEU A 197 1.54 -5.40 -13.44
CA LEU A 197 2.27 -6.08 -12.36
C LEU A 197 1.63 -7.43 -11.99
N ILE A 198 0.30 -7.50 -11.95
CA ILE A 198 -0.41 -8.76 -11.64
C ILE A 198 -0.21 -9.76 -12.77
N MET A 199 -0.32 -9.37 -14.03
CA MET A 199 -0.09 -10.28 -15.16
C MET A 199 1.34 -10.86 -15.15
N HIS A 200 2.31 -10.12 -14.63
CA HIS A 200 3.73 -10.52 -14.58
C HIS A 200 4.16 -11.19 -13.27
N GLY A 201 3.23 -11.45 -12.34
CA GLY A 201 3.48 -12.35 -11.22
C GLY A 201 3.39 -11.73 -9.82
N ALA A 202 3.00 -10.45 -9.70
CA ALA A 202 2.65 -9.88 -8.41
C ALA A 202 1.33 -10.48 -7.89
N ASP A 203 1.29 -10.84 -6.61
CA ASP A 203 0.05 -11.25 -5.93
C ASP A 203 -0.64 -10.04 -5.29
N ILE A 204 0.15 -9.09 -4.79
CA ILE A 204 -0.31 -7.87 -4.13
C ILE A 204 0.39 -6.68 -4.78
N VAL A 205 -0.37 -5.69 -5.26
CA VAL A 205 0.19 -4.45 -5.83
C VAL A 205 0.19 -3.35 -4.76
N LYS A 206 1.35 -2.73 -4.53
CA LYS A 206 1.52 -1.65 -3.56
C LYS A 206 1.18 -0.31 -4.23
N VAL A 207 0.13 0.33 -3.72
CA VAL A 207 -0.51 1.51 -4.31
C VAL A 207 -0.13 2.75 -3.49
N GLY A 208 0.52 3.73 -4.13
CA GLY A 208 0.77 5.03 -3.53
C GLY A 208 2.02 5.74 -4.05
N ILE A 209 1.84 6.89 -4.69
CA ILE A 209 2.92 7.80 -5.10
C ILE A 209 2.68 9.19 -4.50
N GLY A 210 3.56 9.56 -3.57
CA GLY A 210 3.48 10.81 -2.83
C GLY A 210 2.60 10.92 -1.57
N PRO A 211 1.87 9.89 -1.07
CA PRO A 211 1.00 10.07 0.11
C PRO A 211 1.77 10.00 1.44
N GLY A 212 3.02 9.54 1.44
CA GLY A 212 3.80 9.33 2.66
C GLY A 212 4.10 10.63 3.41
N SER A 213 4.03 10.61 4.74
CA SER A 213 4.20 11.80 5.60
C SER A 213 5.58 12.47 5.49
N VAL A 214 6.59 11.71 5.08
CA VAL A 214 7.97 12.15 4.83
C VAL A 214 8.34 12.15 3.35
N CYS A 215 7.39 11.89 2.46
CA CYS A 215 7.59 11.92 1.02
C CYS A 215 7.52 13.36 0.50
N THR A 216 8.35 13.69 -0.47
CA THR A 216 8.31 14.96 -1.19
C THR A 216 8.20 14.80 -2.70
N THR A 217 7.93 13.59 -3.22
CA THR A 217 7.78 13.31 -4.66
C THR A 217 6.83 14.28 -5.35
N ARG A 218 5.57 14.41 -4.89
CA ARG A 218 4.60 15.36 -5.46
C ARG A 218 5.12 16.80 -5.52
N LYS A 219 5.89 17.21 -4.50
CA LYS A 219 6.47 18.56 -4.44
C LYS A 219 7.64 18.72 -5.41
N GLN A 220 8.48 17.70 -5.56
CA GLN A 220 9.71 17.78 -6.37
C GLN A 220 9.45 17.53 -7.85
N THR A 221 8.51 16.64 -8.18
CA THR A 221 8.30 16.16 -9.56
C THR A 221 6.96 16.58 -10.14
N GLY A 222 5.99 17.00 -9.29
CA GLY A 222 4.60 17.20 -9.70
C GLY A 222 3.83 15.90 -9.93
N VAL A 223 4.47 14.73 -9.78
CA VAL A 223 3.87 13.41 -10.02
C VAL A 223 3.27 12.87 -8.73
N GLY A 224 2.03 12.38 -8.82
CA GLY A 224 1.37 11.64 -7.75
C GLY A 224 -0.13 11.59 -7.94
N TYR A 225 -0.81 10.91 -7.01
CA TYR A 225 -2.25 10.63 -7.12
C TYR A 225 -2.89 10.67 -5.73
N PRO A 226 -4.03 11.36 -5.51
CA PRO A 226 -4.74 11.32 -4.23
C PRO A 226 -5.07 9.88 -3.80
N GLN A 227 -4.70 9.53 -2.57
CA GLN A 227 -4.48 8.13 -2.21
C GLN A 227 -5.76 7.29 -2.25
N LEU A 228 -6.90 7.85 -1.82
CA LEU A 228 -8.16 7.12 -1.81
C LEU A 228 -8.61 6.78 -3.24
N SER A 229 -8.58 7.75 -4.16
CA SER A 229 -8.93 7.50 -5.56
C SER A 229 -8.00 6.48 -6.22
N ALA A 230 -6.68 6.60 -6.00
CA ALA A 230 -5.72 5.61 -6.51
C ALA A 230 -6.04 4.20 -6.00
N VAL A 231 -6.34 4.06 -4.71
CA VAL A 231 -6.72 2.77 -4.11
C VAL A 231 -8.00 2.22 -4.74
N ILE A 232 -9.02 3.04 -4.95
CA ILE A 232 -10.28 2.60 -5.56
C ILE A 232 -10.05 2.07 -6.98
N GLU A 233 -9.32 2.82 -7.81
CA GLU A 233 -9.07 2.46 -9.20
C GLU A 233 -8.16 1.22 -9.33
N CYS A 234 -7.09 1.16 -8.54
CA CYS A 234 -6.20 0.00 -8.52
C CYS A 234 -6.87 -1.25 -7.93
N ALA A 235 -7.74 -1.12 -6.92
CA ALA A 235 -8.45 -2.25 -6.33
C ALA A 235 -9.38 -2.91 -7.36
N ASP A 236 -10.15 -2.12 -8.10
CA ASP A 236 -11.05 -2.62 -9.15
C ASP A 236 -10.27 -3.43 -10.21
N ALA A 237 -9.17 -2.85 -10.70
CA ALA A 237 -8.28 -3.49 -11.66
C ALA A 237 -7.66 -4.80 -11.11
N ALA A 238 -7.15 -4.77 -9.88
CA ALA A 238 -6.52 -5.93 -9.27
C ALA A 238 -7.49 -7.09 -9.05
N HIS A 239 -8.67 -6.79 -8.50
CA HIS A 239 -9.69 -7.80 -8.21
C HIS A 239 -10.23 -8.45 -9.49
N GLY A 240 -10.37 -7.68 -10.58
CA GLY A 240 -10.72 -8.21 -11.89
C GLY A 240 -9.76 -9.27 -12.43
N LEU A 241 -8.48 -9.19 -12.02
CA LEU A 241 -7.45 -10.18 -12.36
C LEU A 241 -7.18 -11.20 -11.24
N GLY A 242 -7.90 -11.15 -10.11
CA GLY A 242 -7.68 -12.02 -8.96
C GLY A 242 -6.38 -11.73 -8.19
N GLY A 243 -5.79 -10.53 -8.38
CA GLY A 243 -4.76 -9.99 -7.50
C GLY A 243 -5.37 -9.16 -6.37
N TYR A 244 -4.50 -8.65 -5.50
CA TYR A 244 -4.89 -7.80 -4.37
C TYR A 244 -4.12 -6.48 -4.39
N VAL A 245 -4.57 -5.50 -3.60
CA VAL A 245 -3.85 -4.22 -3.45
C VAL A 245 -3.48 -3.91 -2.01
N CYS A 246 -2.35 -3.22 -1.84
CA CYS A 246 -1.90 -2.65 -0.58
C CYS A 246 -1.90 -1.13 -0.64
N ALA A 247 -2.74 -0.45 0.14
CA ALA A 247 -2.73 1.00 0.26
C ALA A 247 -1.52 1.47 1.10
N ASP A 248 -0.49 1.99 0.44
CA ASP A 248 0.78 2.38 1.06
C ASP A 248 0.91 3.90 1.23
N GLY A 249 0.85 4.33 2.50
CA GLY A 249 1.02 5.73 2.90
C GLY A 249 -0.29 6.51 2.99
N GLY A 250 -0.21 7.72 3.56
CA GLY A 250 -1.36 8.61 3.79
C GLY A 250 -2.24 8.26 4.99
N ILE A 251 -2.12 7.06 5.56
CA ILE A 251 -2.90 6.63 6.73
C ILE A 251 -2.27 7.19 8.00
N THR A 252 -2.99 8.06 8.69
CA THR A 252 -2.51 8.74 9.91
C THR A 252 -3.27 8.36 11.17
N CYS A 253 -4.47 7.81 11.01
CA CYS A 253 -5.35 7.41 12.10
C CYS A 253 -6.20 6.18 11.73
N PRO A 254 -6.88 5.54 12.69
CA PRO A 254 -7.74 4.38 12.40
C PRO A 254 -8.88 4.68 11.40
N GLY A 255 -9.36 5.93 11.37
CA GLY A 255 -10.38 6.35 10.40
C GLY A 255 -9.87 6.31 8.95
N ASP A 256 -8.61 6.65 8.72
CA ASP A 256 -8.02 6.58 7.36
C ASP A 256 -7.80 5.13 6.95
N ALA A 257 -7.38 4.27 7.88
CA ALA A 257 -7.29 2.83 7.64
C ALA A 257 -8.65 2.24 7.24
N ALA A 258 -9.72 2.61 7.96
CA ALA A 258 -11.07 2.18 7.62
C ALA A 258 -11.52 2.67 6.23
N LYS A 259 -11.15 3.90 5.85
CA LYS A 259 -11.44 4.43 4.50
C LYS A 259 -10.61 3.73 3.43
N ALA A 260 -9.36 3.36 3.70
CA ALA A 260 -8.54 2.58 2.77
C ALA A 260 -9.18 1.21 2.47
N PHE A 261 -9.59 0.47 3.50
CA PHE A 261 -10.35 -0.77 3.31
C PHE A 261 -11.71 -0.51 2.64
N GLY A 262 -12.41 0.56 3.01
CA GLY A 262 -13.66 0.96 2.37
C GLY A 262 -13.52 1.30 0.88
N GLY A 263 -12.34 1.77 0.47
CA GLY A 263 -11.96 2.02 -0.91
C GLY A 263 -11.55 0.77 -1.68
N GLY A 264 -11.67 -0.43 -1.09
CA GLY A 264 -11.34 -1.69 -1.76
C GLY A 264 -9.94 -2.21 -1.48
N SER A 265 -9.14 -1.53 -0.64
CA SER A 265 -7.82 -2.03 -0.30
C SER A 265 -7.89 -3.38 0.42
N ASP A 266 -7.01 -4.31 0.08
CA ASP A 266 -6.92 -5.61 0.76
C ASP A 266 -5.99 -5.57 1.96
N PHE A 267 -4.88 -4.84 1.83
CA PHE A 267 -3.87 -4.61 2.84
C PHE A 267 -3.62 -3.12 3.01
N ILE A 268 -3.27 -2.68 4.20
CA ILE A 268 -2.79 -1.30 4.41
C ILE A 268 -1.32 -1.31 4.80
N MET A 269 -0.53 -0.37 4.32
CA MET A 269 0.86 -0.18 4.73
C MET A 269 1.08 1.19 5.36
N MET A 270 1.72 1.17 6.53
CA MET A 270 1.96 2.36 7.35
C MET A 270 3.42 2.41 7.79
N GLY A 271 4.03 3.60 7.71
CA GLY A 271 5.36 3.88 8.24
C GLY A 271 5.33 4.86 9.40
N GLY A 272 4.93 6.11 9.11
CA GLY A 272 5.03 7.21 10.07
C GLY A 272 4.27 7.04 11.39
N ILE A 273 3.21 6.22 11.41
CA ILE A 273 2.48 5.95 12.66
C ILE A 273 3.35 5.20 13.68
N TRP A 274 4.27 4.35 13.20
CA TRP A 274 5.16 3.50 14.00
C TRP A 274 6.49 4.15 14.36
N ALA A 275 6.86 5.24 13.68
CA ALA A 275 8.20 5.82 13.77
C ALA A 275 8.59 6.33 15.17
N GLY A 276 7.60 6.64 16.01
CA GLY A 276 7.79 7.07 17.40
C GLY A 276 7.84 5.93 18.41
N CYS A 277 7.67 4.67 18.00
CA CYS A 277 7.56 3.53 18.91
C CYS A 277 8.91 3.04 19.43
N ASP A 278 8.91 2.27 20.51
CA ASP A 278 10.10 1.62 21.06
C ASP A 278 10.80 0.72 20.05
N GLU A 279 10.02 -0.04 19.28
CA GLU A 279 10.47 -1.06 18.33
C GLU A 279 11.04 -0.45 17.03
N ALA A 280 10.84 0.85 16.80
CA ALA A 280 11.42 1.60 15.69
C ALA A 280 12.92 1.88 15.91
N ALA A 281 13.73 1.89 14.86
CA ALA A 281 15.18 2.13 14.94
C ALA A 281 15.59 3.61 14.84
N GLY A 282 14.62 4.54 14.82
CA GLY A 282 14.90 5.98 14.83
C GLY A 282 15.64 6.42 16.11
N ALA A 283 16.65 7.29 15.98
CA ALA A 283 17.38 7.81 17.14
C ALA A 283 16.47 8.65 18.05
N ILE A 284 16.58 8.46 19.37
CA ILE A 284 15.85 9.25 20.36
C ILE A 284 16.54 10.62 20.51
N VAL A 285 15.76 11.69 20.43
CA VAL A 285 16.21 13.07 20.63
C VAL A 285 15.37 13.69 21.75
N GLU A 286 16.01 14.37 22.69
CA GLU A 286 15.31 15.09 23.75
C GLU A 286 15.33 16.61 23.47
N ARG A 287 14.16 17.23 23.57
CA ARG A 287 13.95 18.68 23.39
C ARG A 287 12.97 19.16 24.45
N ASN A 288 13.39 20.13 25.27
CA ASN A 288 12.54 20.75 26.29
C ASN A 288 11.84 19.72 27.22
N GLY A 289 12.55 18.64 27.59
CA GLY A 289 12.00 17.56 28.43
C GLY A 289 11.05 16.60 27.72
N GLN A 290 10.82 16.76 26.42
CA GLN A 290 10.03 15.85 25.59
C GLN A 290 10.93 14.97 24.73
N LYS A 291 10.58 13.69 24.63
CA LYS A 291 11.27 12.71 23.79
C LYS A 291 10.66 12.67 22.39
N PHE A 292 11.52 12.64 21.39
CA PHE A 292 11.21 12.49 19.98
C PHE A 292 12.03 11.35 19.39
N LYS A 293 11.61 10.82 18.25
CA LYS A 293 12.42 9.92 17.42
C LYS A 293 12.63 10.51 16.04
N GLN A 294 13.83 10.33 15.49
CA GLN A 294 14.12 10.72 14.12
C GLN A 294 13.41 9.79 13.12
N PHE A 295 12.76 10.37 12.13
CA PHE A 295 12.07 9.65 11.05
C PHE A 295 12.33 10.31 9.69
N TYR A 296 12.58 9.52 8.65
CA TYR A 296 12.88 10.07 7.32
C TYR A 296 12.43 9.15 6.19
N GLY A 297 12.18 9.75 5.02
CA GLY A 297 11.89 8.97 3.81
C GLY A 297 13.13 8.24 3.27
N MET A 298 12.97 7.07 2.66
CA MET A 298 14.10 6.29 2.11
C MET A 298 14.80 6.99 0.93
N SER A 299 14.14 7.95 0.27
CA SER A 299 14.72 8.86 -0.73
C SER A 299 15.14 10.22 -0.15
N SER A 300 15.36 10.31 1.17
CA SER A 300 15.88 11.52 1.82
C SER A 300 17.40 11.63 1.72
N ASN A 301 17.93 12.85 1.86
CA ASN A 301 19.37 13.08 2.05
C ASN A 301 19.95 12.23 3.19
N THR A 302 19.21 12.07 4.28
CA THR A 302 19.66 11.27 5.44
C THR A 302 19.81 9.80 5.06
N ALA A 303 18.79 9.20 4.43
CA ALA A 303 18.84 7.81 3.99
C ALA A 303 19.92 7.58 2.93
N MET A 304 20.01 8.45 1.93
CA MET A 304 21.00 8.32 0.85
C MET A 304 22.45 8.50 1.36
N LYS A 305 22.69 9.42 2.30
CA LYS A 305 24.01 9.52 2.96
C LYS A 305 24.36 8.26 3.75
N LYS A 306 23.39 7.72 4.50
CA LYS A 306 23.58 6.53 5.33
C LYS A 306 23.88 5.27 4.52
N HIS A 307 23.21 5.10 3.37
CA HIS A 307 23.21 3.82 2.63
C HIS A 307 23.89 3.87 1.26
N ALA A 308 24.09 5.06 0.68
CA ALA A 308 24.59 5.24 -0.68
C ALA A 308 25.71 6.30 -0.78
N GLY A 309 26.26 6.78 0.33
CA GLY A 309 27.36 7.75 0.37
C GLY A 309 26.98 9.20 0.05
N GLY A 310 25.71 9.47 -0.25
CA GLY A 310 25.21 10.81 -0.57
C GLY A 310 24.14 10.81 -1.65
N VAL A 311 23.66 12.01 -2.00
CA VAL A 311 22.78 12.17 -3.16
C VAL A 311 23.66 12.30 -4.39
N ALA A 312 23.42 11.45 -5.38
CA ALA A 312 24.11 11.57 -6.66
C ALA A 312 23.77 12.92 -7.32
N GLU A 313 24.74 13.55 -7.97
CA GLU A 313 24.61 14.92 -8.51
C GLU A 313 23.40 15.09 -9.45
N TYR A 314 22.99 14.04 -10.14
CA TYR A 314 21.87 14.04 -11.08
C TYR A 314 20.49 13.80 -10.42
N ARG A 315 20.41 13.58 -9.09
CA ARG A 315 19.16 13.28 -8.37
C ARG A 315 18.79 14.39 -7.40
N SER A 316 17.49 14.65 -7.26
CA SER A 316 16.94 15.41 -6.14
C SER A 316 16.49 14.48 -5.01
N SER A 317 16.36 15.02 -3.80
CA SER A 317 15.82 14.26 -2.68
C SER A 317 14.29 14.31 -2.66
N GLU A 318 13.68 13.13 -2.72
CA GLU A 318 12.22 12.94 -2.69
C GLU A 318 11.70 12.53 -1.29
N GLY A 319 12.51 12.76 -0.26
CA GLY A 319 12.13 12.55 1.13
C GLY A 319 12.68 13.65 2.04
N LYS A 320 11.98 13.88 3.15
CA LYS A 320 12.43 14.76 4.23
C LYS A 320 12.78 13.97 5.48
N THR A 321 13.51 14.60 6.38
CA THR A 321 13.78 14.14 7.74
C THR A 321 12.98 14.97 8.72
N VAL A 322 12.33 14.32 9.66
CA VAL A 322 11.47 14.94 10.68
C VAL A 322 11.75 14.31 12.04
N GLU A 323 11.33 15.01 13.10
CA GLU A 323 11.24 14.46 14.45
C GLU A 323 9.76 14.14 14.72
N VAL A 324 9.48 12.93 15.18
CA VAL A 324 8.13 12.52 15.59
C VAL A 324 8.07 12.36 17.11
N PRO A 325 6.95 12.70 17.77
CA PRO A 325 6.81 12.47 19.20
C PRO A 325 7.06 11.00 19.54
N TYR A 326 7.75 10.74 20.65
CA TYR A 326 7.90 9.40 21.19
C TYR A 326 6.53 8.87 21.65
N LYS A 327 6.21 7.61 21.31
CA LYS A 327 4.88 7.02 21.51
C LYS A 327 4.88 5.81 22.44
N GLY A 328 6.04 5.37 22.94
CA GLY A 328 6.14 4.14 23.72
C GLY A 328 5.97 2.87 22.87
N PRO A 329 5.40 1.78 23.42
CA PRO A 329 5.33 0.50 22.73
C PRO A 329 4.39 0.51 21.51
N ALA A 330 4.79 -0.16 20.42
CA ALA A 330 3.95 -0.30 19.24
C ALA A 330 2.63 -1.05 19.52
N ALA A 331 2.63 -1.93 20.54
CA ALA A 331 1.45 -2.65 21.04
C ALA A 331 0.24 -1.73 21.27
N ALA A 332 0.45 -0.56 21.87
CA ALA A 332 -0.63 0.38 22.16
C ALA A 332 -1.23 0.96 20.86
N ILE A 333 -0.39 1.26 19.87
CA ILE A 333 -0.83 1.82 18.58
C ILE A 333 -1.59 0.78 17.76
N VAL A 334 -1.07 -0.46 17.68
CA VAL A 334 -1.79 -1.52 16.94
C VAL A 334 -3.13 -1.80 17.58
N LEU A 335 -3.23 -1.87 18.91
CA LEU A 335 -4.51 -2.05 19.59
C LEU A 335 -5.50 -0.91 19.30
N ASP A 336 -5.05 0.35 19.24
CA ASP A 336 -5.91 1.48 18.86
C ASP A 336 -6.40 1.39 17.41
N LEU A 337 -5.52 1.03 16.48
CA LEU A 337 -5.88 0.80 15.07
C LEU A 337 -6.92 -0.31 14.95
N LEU A 338 -6.69 -1.45 15.59
CA LEU A 338 -7.62 -2.58 15.57
C LEU A 338 -8.96 -2.22 16.25
N GLY A 339 -8.93 -1.47 17.35
CA GLY A 339 -10.13 -0.97 18.02
C GLY A 339 -10.95 -0.02 17.14
N GLY A 340 -10.27 0.92 16.48
CA GLY A 340 -10.88 1.86 15.55
C GLY A 340 -11.48 1.17 14.32
N LEU A 341 -10.79 0.18 13.75
CA LEU A 341 -11.32 -0.63 12.64
C LEU A 341 -12.58 -1.40 13.06
N ARG A 342 -12.57 -2.07 14.22
CA ARG A 342 -13.79 -2.74 14.73
C ARG A 342 -14.93 -1.73 14.93
N SER A 343 -14.63 -0.53 15.42
CA SER A 343 -15.66 0.51 15.54
C SER A 343 -16.21 0.93 14.18
N ALA A 344 -15.36 1.16 13.19
CA ALA A 344 -15.80 1.51 11.84
C ALA A 344 -16.69 0.40 11.24
N CYS A 345 -16.26 -0.86 11.36
CA CYS A 345 -17.05 -2.03 10.95
C CYS A 345 -18.45 -2.04 11.59
N THR A 346 -18.55 -1.80 12.91
CA THR A 346 -19.87 -1.72 13.56
C THR A 346 -20.74 -0.57 13.04
N TYR A 347 -20.17 0.61 12.73
CA TYR A 347 -20.92 1.76 12.19
C TYR A 347 -21.45 1.53 10.77
N ILE A 348 -20.78 0.69 9.97
CA ILE A 348 -21.20 0.36 8.60
C ILE A 348 -21.86 -1.03 8.51
N GLY A 349 -22.06 -1.70 9.64
CA GLY A 349 -22.69 -3.02 9.72
C GLY A 349 -21.88 -4.16 9.13
N ALA A 350 -20.55 -4.09 9.13
CA ALA A 350 -19.64 -5.15 8.66
C ALA A 350 -19.23 -6.09 9.81
N ALA A 351 -19.51 -7.38 9.69
CA ALA A 351 -19.09 -8.37 10.69
C ALA A 351 -17.63 -8.82 10.51
N THR A 352 -17.11 -8.68 9.29
CA THR A 352 -15.72 -8.97 8.97
C THR A 352 -15.10 -7.83 8.18
N LEU A 353 -13.77 -7.71 8.23
CA LEU A 353 -13.06 -6.72 7.42
C LEU A 353 -13.24 -6.93 5.90
N GLU A 354 -13.48 -8.17 5.47
CA GLU A 354 -13.79 -8.52 4.07
C GLU A 354 -15.09 -7.88 3.56
N GLU A 355 -16.07 -7.65 4.44
CA GLU A 355 -17.34 -7.02 4.06
C GLU A 355 -17.24 -5.50 3.88
N VAL A 356 -16.18 -4.87 4.39
CA VAL A 356 -16.05 -3.40 4.47
C VAL A 356 -16.16 -2.72 3.10
N PRO A 357 -15.47 -3.15 2.03
CA PRO A 357 -15.63 -2.54 0.71
C PRO A 357 -17.09 -2.57 0.22
N ARG A 358 -17.76 -3.72 0.33
CA ARG A 358 -19.16 -3.92 -0.13
C ARG A 358 -20.16 -3.11 0.70
N ARG A 359 -19.84 -2.84 1.95
CA ARG A 359 -20.68 -2.05 2.86
C ARG A 359 -20.31 -0.59 2.89
N THR A 360 -19.27 -0.16 2.18
CA THR A 360 -18.87 1.25 2.19
C THR A 360 -19.73 2.08 1.26
N THR A 361 -20.02 3.31 1.69
CA THR A 361 -20.50 4.39 0.84
C THR A 361 -19.83 5.65 1.36
N PHE A 362 -19.03 6.30 0.52
CA PHE A 362 -18.34 7.53 0.92
C PHE A 362 -19.27 8.74 0.81
N ILE A 363 -19.11 9.66 1.75
CA ILE A 363 -19.67 11.02 1.70
C ILE A 363 -18.49 11.95 1.52
N ARG A 364 -18.46 12.73 0.45
CA ARG A 364 -17.48 13.79 0.27
C ARG A 364 -17.75 14.90 1.29
N VAL A 365 -16.69 15.36 1.96
CA VAL A 365 -16.78 16.38 3.01
C VAL A 365 -15.74 17.47 2.80
N THR A 366 -16.02 18.65 3.34
CA THR A 366 -15.03 19.74 3.47
C THR A 366 -14.33 19.71 4.82
N GLN A 367 -14.91 19.02 5.81
CA GLN A 367 -14.39 18.88 7.17
C GLN A 367 -14.67 17.48 7.71
N GLN A 368 -13.68 16.87 8.37
CA GLN A 368 -13.83 15.54 8.97
C GLN A 368 -14.07 15.59 10.47
N LEU A 369 -13.47 16.57 11.13
CA LEU A 369 -13.40 16.67 12.57
C LEU A 369 -13.84 18.07 12.98
N ASN A 370 -14.60 18.14 14.07
CA ASN A 370 -14.80 19.38 14.78
C ASN A 370 -13.60 19.62 15.70
N GLN A 371 -12.80 20.64 15.38
CA GLN A 371 -11.53 20.95 16.06
C GLN A 371 -11.67 22.00 17.18
N VAL A 372 -12.89 22.33 17.61
CA VAL A 372 -13.14 23.36 18.64
C VAL A 372 -12.33 23.10 19.93
N PHE A 373 -12.09 21.83 20.29
CA PHE A 373 -11.26 21.46 21.44
C PHE A 373 -9.93 20.78 21.06
N GLY A 374 -9.50 20.86 19.79
CA GLY A 374 -8.29 20.16 19.34
C GLY A 374 -7.01 20.58 20.07
N SER A 375 -6.89 21.87 20.46
CA SER A 375 -5.78 22.38 21.27
C SER A 375 -5.86 22.01 22.76
N HIS A 376 -6.98 21.45 23.20
CA HIS A 376 -7.24 20.99 24.57
C HIS A 376 -7.27 19.46 24.67
N ASP A 377 -6.99 18.75 23.56
CA ASP A 377 -6.95 17.30 23.56
C ASP A 377 -5.80 16.82 24.45
N LEU A 378 -6.15 16.07 25.51
CA LEU A 378 -5.18 15.48 26.44
C LEU A 378 -4.64 14.13 25.92
N GLY A 379 -5.09 13.70 24.73
CA GLY A 379 -4.83 12.38 24.18
C GLY A 379 -5.76 11.32 24.75
N LYS A 380 -5.71 10.12 24.16
CA LYS A 380 -6.28 8.92 24.78
C LYS A 380 -5.33 8.51 25.91
N ALA A 381 -5.86 8.41 27.14
CA ALA A 381 -5.14 7.96 28.32
C ALA A 381 -4.58 6.54 28.17
#